data_AF-A0A4Y2M672-F1
#
_entry.id   AF-A0A4Y2M672-F1
#
_cell.length_a   1.000
_cell.length_b   1.000
_cell.length_c   1.000
_cell.angle_alpha   90.00
_cell.angle_beta   90.00
_cell.angle_gamma   90.00
#
_symmetry.space_group_name_H-M   'P 1'
#
loop_
_entity.id
_entity.type
_entity.pdbx_description
1 polymer ?
#
loop_
_entity_poly.entity_id
_entity_poly.type
_entity_poly.pdbx_seq_one_letter_code
_entity_poly.pdbx_strand_id
1 'polypeptide(L)'
;MESDISRKVLTTENPWSSSEIQKAQLEDHAPILEKKLNSEDRPSWQEIAPESPATKRCWVLWDSLHLKDGVLYRTGSTLPALPGAS
;
A
#
# COMPACT_ATOMS: atom_id res chain seq x y z
N MET A 1 -26.38 22.46 -32.52
CA MET A 1 -25.30 21.48 -32.33
C MET A 1 -24.88 21.59 -30.88
N GLU A 2 -25.61 20.90 -30.00
CA GLU A 2 -25.35 20.88 -28.57
C GLU A 2 -24.16 19.93 -28.35
N SER A 3 -23.07 20.44 -27.78
CA SER A 3 -21.89 19.63 -27.53
C SER A 3 -22.19 18.66 -26.41
N ASP A 4 -22.36 17.40 -26.80
CA ASP A 4 -22.40 16.22 -25.95
C ASP A 4 -21.11 16.13 -25.14
N ILE A 5 -21.04 16.90 -24.06
CA ILE A 5 -20.04 16.78 -23.01
C ILE A 5 -20.50 15.56 -22.18
N SER A 6 -20.39 14.40 -22.83
CA SER A 6 -20.26 13.13 -22.14
C SER A 6 -18.94 13.21 -21.40
N ARG A 7 -19.02 13.71 -20.15
CA ARG A 7 -18.04 13.52 -19.08
C ARG A 7 -17.79 12.02 -19.01
N LYS A 8 -16.83 11.57 -19.82
CA LYS A 8 -16.12 10.30 -19.67
C LYS A 8 -15.50 10.36 -18.29
N VAL A 9 -16.30 9.87 -17.36
CA VAL A 9 -15.94 9.46 -16.03
C VAL A 9 -14.56 8.81 -16.16
N LEU A 10 -13.59 9.48 -15.57
CA LEU A 10 -12.23 9.02 -15.41
C LEU A 10 -12.30 7.91 -14.34
N THR A 11 -13.02 6.82 -14.63
CA THR A 11 -12.82 5.56 -13.92
C THR A 11 -11.48 5.08 -14.42
N THR A 12 -10.40 5.61 -13.85
CA THR A 12 -9.19 4.81 -13.72
C THR A 12 -9.54 3.76 -12.66
N GLU A 13 -10.36 2.80 -13.07
CA GLU A 13 -10.30 1.46 -12.52
C GLU A 13 -8.83 1.10 -12.60
N ASN A 14 -8.20 1.10 -11.43
CA ASN A 14 -6.76 0.93 -11.31
C ASN A 14 -6.34 -0.23 -12.22
N PRO A 15 -5.42 -0.03 -13.19
CA PRO A 15 -5.15 -1.03 -14.22
C PRO A 15 -4.54 -2.33 -13.67
N TRP A 16 -4.20 -2.33 -12.38
CA TRP A 16 -3.65 -3.45 -11.66
C TRP A 16 -4.75 -4.16 -10.87
N SER A 17 -4.84 -5.47 -11.03
CA SER A 17 -5.69 -6.31 -10.19
C SER A 17 -5.20 -6.29 -8.74
N SER A 18 -6.08 -6.51 -7.76
CA SER A 18 -5.68 -6.54 -6.33
C SER A 18 -4.51 -7.49 -6.03
N SER A 19 -4.41 -8.60 -6.79
CA SER A 19 -3.27 -9.53 -6.74
C SER A 19 -1.95 -8.90 -7.22
N GLU A 20 -1.99 -8.08 -8.27
CA GLU A 20 -0.81 -7.38 -8.78
C GLU A 20 -0.38 -6.26 -7.82
N ILE A 21 -1.34 -5.57 -7.21
CA ILE A 21 -1.07 -4.57 -6.16
C ILE A 21 -0.42 -5.25 -4.95
N GLN A 22 -0.97 -6.38 -4.48
CA GLN A 22 -0.37 -7.17 -3.40
C GLN A 22 1.07 -7.56 -3.74
N LYS A 23 1.30 -8.08 -4.95
CA LYS A 23 2.63 -8.53 -5.41
C LYS A 23 3.64 -7.38 -5.46
N ALA A 24 3.23 -6.22 -5.96
CA ALA A 24 4.11 -5.07 -6.09
C ALA A 24 4.37 -4.39 -4.73
N GLN A 25 3.36 -4.33 -3.85
CA GLN A 25 3.56 -3.92 -2.46
C GLN A 25 4.47 -4.92 -1.72
N LEU A 26 4.36 -6.22 -2.01
CA LEU A 26 5.25 -7.22 -1.43
C LEU A 26 6.67 -7.07 -1.96
N GLU A 27 6.90 -6.55 -3.17
CA GLU A 27 8.26 -6.32 -3.64
C GLU A 27 8.87 -5.03 -3.06
N ASP A 28 8.08 -3.95 -3.00
CA ASP A 28 8.54 -2.63 -2.54
C ASP A 28 8.54 -2.52 -1.00
N HIS A 29 7.52 -3.06 -0.36
CA HIS A 29 7.29 -3.04 1.09
C HIS A 29 7.41 -4.43 1.73
N ALA A 30 8.03 -5.41 1.06
CA ALA A 30 8.24 -6.80 1.52
C ALA A 30 8.48 -6.93 3.03
N PRO A 31 9.49 -6.26 3.60
CA PRO A 31 9.83 -6.50 4.99
C PRO A 31 8.77 -5.94 5.95
N ILE A 32 8.03 -4.88 5.61
CA ILE A 32 6.89 -4.42 6.43
C ILE A 32 5.66 -5.30 6.22
N LEU A 33 5.37 -5.69 4.97
CA LEU A 33 4.20 -6.50 4.64
C LEU A 33 4.31 -7.88 5.28
N GLU A 34 5.49 -8.49 5.20
CA GLU A 34 5.81 -9.76 5.83
C GLU A 34 5.68 -9.66 7.35
N LYS A 35 6.19 -8.60 7.98
CA LYS A 35 6.00 -8.38 9.42
C LYS A 35 4.52 -8.22 9.78
N LYS A 36 3.74 -7.50 8.98
CA LYS A 36 2.30 -7.27 9.21
C LYS A 36 1.44 -8.51 8.97
N LEU A 37 1.87 -9.40 8.08
CA LEU A 37 1.27 -10.71 7.83
C LEU A 37 1.60 -11.71 8.94
N ASN A 38 2.81 -11.65 9.51
CA ASN A 38 3.23 -12.52 10.60
C ASN A 38 2.78 -12.02 11.98
N SER A 39 2.54 -10.72 12.13
CA SER A 39 2.09 -10.07 13.36
C SER A 39 1.30 -8.80 13.04
N GLU A 40 0.06 -8.74 13.52
CA GLU A 40 -0.75 -7.52 13.42
C GLU A 40 -0.18 -6.38 14.27
N ASP A 41 0.63 -6.72 15.27
CA ASP A 41 1.28 -5.78 16.18
C ASP A 41 2.46 -5.04 15.53
N ARG A 42 2.63 -3.77 15.93
CA ARG A 42 3.69 -2.91 15.39
C ARG A 42 5.05 -3.42 15.89
N PRO A 43 6.00 -3.78 15.01
CA PRO A 43 7.32 -4.21 15.42
C PRO A 43 8.04 -3.09 16.16
N SER A 44 8.87 -3.45 17.14
CA SER A 44 9.61 -2.44 17.92
C SER A 44 10.65 -1.74 17.04
N TRP A 45 11.03 -0.52 17.40
CA TRP A 45 12.10 0.19 16.70
C TRP A 45 13.42 -0.60 16.70
N GLN A 46 13.70 -1.38 17.75
CA GLN A 46 14.93 -2.16 17.87
C GLN A 46 15.00 -3.31 16.86
N GLU A 47 13.85 -3.91 16.52
CA GLU A 47 13.78 -4.98 15.51
C GLU A 47 13.95 -4.45 14.08
N ILE A 48 13.62 -3.17 13.85
CA ILE A 48 13.66 -2.51 12.54
C ILE A 48 14.94 -1.67 12.36
N ALA A 49 15.58 -1.28 13.46
CA ALA A 49 16.86 -0.55 13.44
C ALA A 49 17.98 -1.26 12.66
N PRO A 50 18.17 -2.58 12.71
CA PRO A 50 19.17 -3.29 11.89
C PRO A 50 18.70 -3.55 10.45
N GLU A 51 17.40 -3.40 10.17
CA GLU A 51 16.85 -3.59 8.83
C GLU A 51 17.22 -2.45 7.86
N SER A 52 16.93 -2.69 6.58
CA SER A 52 17.24 -1.75 5.49
C SER A 52 16.60 -0.36 5.72
N PRO A 53 17.19 0.71 5.15
CA PRO A 53 16.56 2.03 5.13
C PRO A 53 15.14 2.04 4.54
N ALA A 54 14.85 1.15 3.59
CA ALA A 54 13.51 1.00 3.01
C ALA A 54 12.50 0.47 4.04
N THR A 55 12.91 -0.50 4.86
CA THR A 55 12.12 -1.03 5.98
C THR A 55 11.81 0.07 7.00
N LYS A 56 12.81 0.88 7.37
CA LYS A 56 12.61 2.00 8.31
C LYS A 56 11.61 3.03 7.79
N ARG A 57 11.62 3.34 6.49
CA ARG A 57 10.62 4.24 5.86
C ARG A 57 9.21 3.66 5.95
N CYS A 58 9.07 2.36 5.68
CA CYS A 58 7.79 1.69 5.80
C CYS A 58 7.32 1.58 7.26
N TRP A 59 8.22 1.53 8.25
CA TRP A 59 7.86 1.55 9.68
C TRP A 59 7.23 2.86 10.13
N VAL A 60 7.67 4.00 9.56
CA VAL A 60 7.02 5.30 9.78
C VAL A 60 5.60 5.31 9.22
N LEU A 61 5.38 4.61 8.10
CA LEU A 61 4.06 4.46 7.48
C LEU A 61 3.19 3.42 8.19
N TRP A 62 3.74 2.57 9.06
CA TRP A 62 3.04 1.45 9.69
C TRP A 62 1.71 1.85 10.34
N ASP A 63 1.73 2.93 11.12
CA ASP A 63 0.58 3.47 11.86
C ASP A 63 -0.53 3.96 10.92
N SER A 64 -0.13 4.41 9.73
CA SER A 64 -1.03 4.84 8.67
C SER A 64 -1.43 3.70 7.74
N LEU A 65 -0.95 2.48 7.94
CA LEU A 65 -1.25 1.35 7.08
C LEU A 65 -2.17 0.36 7.79
N HIS A 66 -3.12 -0.23 7.07
CA HIS A 66 -3.94 -1.33 7.56
C HIS A 66 -3.94 -2.45 6.51
N LEU A 67 -3.83 -3.69 6.98
CA LEU A 67 -3.79 -4.86 6.11
C LEU A 67 -5.23 -5.39 5.95
N LYS A 68 -5.69 -5.53 4.71
CA LYS A 68 -6.99 -6.12 4.40
C LYS A 68 -6.84 -7.04 3.19
N ASP A 69 -7.22 -8.31 3.36
CA ASP A 69 -7.08 -9.36 2.33
C ASP A 69 -5.64 -9.48 1.76
N GLY A 70 -4.63 -9.21 2.60
CA GLY A 70 -3.22 -9.21 2.23
C GLY A 70 -2.78 -8.01 1.38
N VAL A 71 -3.60 -6.96 1.28
CA VAL A 71 -3.27 -5.69 0.62
C VAL A 71 -3.14 -4.60 1.69
N LEU A 72 -2.10 -3.76 1.58
CA LEU A 72 -1.94 -2.61 2.46
C LEU A 72 -2.78 -1.43 1.96
N TYR A 73 -3.55 -0.85 2.87
CA TYR A 73 -4.35 0.34 2.65
C TYR A 73 -3.88 1.44 3.57
N ARG A 74 -4.02 2.69 3.13
CA ARG A 74 -3.69 3.84 3.96
C ARG A 74 -4.90 4.27 4.77
N THR A 75 -4.75 4.52 6.06
CA THR A 75 -5.79 5.05 6.94
C THR A 75 -6.33 6.36 6.36
N GLY A 76 -7.63 6.36 6.01
CA GLY A 76 -8.29 7.47 5.30
C GLY A 76 -8.44 7.29 3.79
N SER A 77 -7.92 6.19 3.21
CA SER A 77 -8.06 5.85 1.80
C SER A 77 -8.82 4.54 1.62
N THR A 78 -9.87 4.56 0.80
CA THR A 78 -10.57 3.35 0.35
C THR A 78 -9.78 2.62 -0.75
N LEU A 79 -8.76 3.28 -1.29
CA LEU A 79 -7.86 2.74 -2.31
C LEU A 79 -6.60 2.14 -1.67
N PRO A 80 -6.09 1.03 -2.22
CA PRO A 80 -4.86 0.42 -1.74
C PRO A 80 -3.66 1.33 -2.02
N ALA A 81 -2.63 1.23 -1.19
CA ALA A 81 -1.40 2.00 -1.37
C ALA A 81 -0.69 1.50 -2.64
N LEU A 82 -0.80 2.25 -3.74
CA LEU A 82 -0.25 1.82 -5.02
C LEU A 82 1.29 1.71 -4.96
N PRO A 83 1.87 0.67 -5.60
CA PRO A 83 3.32 0.56 -5.72
C PRO A 83 3.89 1.77 -6.47
N GLY A 84 4.94 2.39 -5.93
CA GLY A 84 5.60 3.55 -6.55
C GLY A 84 4.99 4.92 -6.22
N ALA A 85 3.96 5.00 -5.39
CA ALA A 85 3.51 6.26 -4.80
C ALA A 85 4.39 6.60 -3.57
N SER A 86 5.62 7.05 -3.81
CA SER A 86 6.52 7.61 -2.79
C SER A 86 6.19 9.07 -2.46
#